data_AF-A0AAU1SJB0-F1
#
_entry.id   AF-A0AAU1SJB0-F1
#
_cell.length_a   1.000
_cell.length_b   1.000
_cell.length_c   1.000
_cell.angle_alpha   90.00
_cell.angle_beta   90.00
_cell.angle_gamma   90.00
#
_symmetry.space_group_name_H-M   'P 1'
#
loop_
_entity.id
_entity.type
_entity.pdbx_description
1 polymer ?
#
loop_
_entity_poly.entity_id
_entity_poly.type
_entity_poly.pdbx_seq_one_letter_code
_entity_poly.pdbx_strand_id
1 'polypeptide(L)'
;MSGSLLDAGAVIGCPHGGRVTAATTPSGGVRIGGAAVATAAHAYVVTGCPHTQDGVHKPCVSVRWTADDAGITVDGASVLLDTSAAQCFTAAFVPQGPPVVQAAQRKVTVR
;
A
#
# COMPACT_ATOMS: atom_id res chain seq x y z
N MET A 1 -8.17 6.75 12.86
CA MET A 1 -8.65 5.50 12.21
C MET A 1 -8.14 4.29 13.00
N SER A 2 -8.89 3.17 13.10
CA SER A 2 -8.41 1.92 13.75
C SER A 2 -8.01 0.87 12.72
N GLY A 3 -7.03 0.02 13.04
CA GLY A 3 -6.48 -0.96 12.09
C GLY A 3 -5.16 -1.55 12.57
N SER A 4 -4.57 -2.43 11.77
CA SER A 4 -3.23 -2.97 12.03
C SER A 4 -2.18 -2.28 11.18
N LEU A 5 -1.01 -1.97 11.77
CA LEU A 5 0.12 -1.43 11.02
C LEU A 5 0.51 -2.38 9.89
N LEU A 6 0.67 -1.84 8.68
CA LEU A 6 1.28 -2.54 7.57
C LEU A 6 2.81 -2.47 7.67
N ASP A 7 3.49 -3.54 7.25
CA ASP A 7 4.94 -3.60 7.14
C ASP A 7 5.37 -4.12 5.76
N ALA A 8 6.68 -4.11 5.50
CA ALA A 8 7.25 -4.57 4.23
C ALA A 8 6.98 -6.06 3.90
N GLY A 9 6.52 -6.86 4.86
CA GLY A 9 6.07 -8.23 4.68
C GLY A 9 4.58 -8.37 4.35
N ALA A 10 3.81 -7.28 4.33
CA ALA A 10 2.41 -7.32 3.92
C ALA A 10 2.29 -7.74 2.44
N VAL A 11 1.36 -8.65 2.18
CA VAL A 11 1.00 -9.08 0.82
C VAL A 11 -0.18 -8.23 0.39
N ILE A 12 0.09 -7.30 -0.52
CA ILE A 12 -0.87 -6.33 -1.05
C ILE A 12 -0.93 -6.51 -2.57
N GLY A 13 -2.14 -6.47 -3.12
CA GLY A 13 -2.41 -6.58 -4.54
C GLY A 13 -3.30 -5.45 -5.04
N CYS A 14 -3.21 -5.14 -6.34
CA CYS A 14 -4.25 -4.35 -6.99
C CYS A 14 -5.50 -5.22 -7.18
N PRO A 15 -6.70 -4.65 -7.42
CA PRO A 15 -7.94 -5.42 -7.54
C PRO A 15 -7.95 -6.37 -8.75
N HIS A 16 -6.96 -6.27 -9.64
CA HIS A 16 -6.82 -7.10 -10.83
C HIS A 16 -5.79 -8.23 -10.68
N GLY A 17 -5.16 -8.37 -9.51
CA GLY A 17 -4.22 -9.47 -9.22
C GLY A 17 -2.74 -9.13 -9.43
N GLY A 18 -2.40 -7.89 -9.75
CA GLY A 18 -1.00 -7.41 -9.70
C GLY A 18 -0.51 -7.26 -8.26
N ARG A 19 0.80 -7.35 -8.03
CA ARG A 19 1.44 -7.21 -6.71
C ARG A 19 1.82 -5.75 -6.45
N VAL A 20 1.51 -5.27 -5.24
CA VAL A 20 1.89 -3.94 -4.76
C VAL A 20 3.13 -4.06 -3.88
N THR A 21 4.13 -3.21 -4.13
CA THR A 21 5.31 -3.07 -3.26
C THR A 21 5.68 -1.60 -3.10
N ALA A 22 6.32 -1.24 -2.00
CA ALA A 22 7.00 0.05 -1.91
C ALA A 22 8.11 0.11 -2.99
N ALA A 23 8.23 1.24 -3.69
CA ALA A 23 9.20 1.46 -4.77
C ALA A 23 10.64 1.48 -4.23
N THR A 24 10.81 1.97 -3.02
CA THR A 24 12.04 1.90 -2.25
C THR A 24 11.76 1.14 -0.97
N THR A 25 12.71 0.30 -0.55
CA THR A 25 12.64 -0.28 0.79
C THR A 25 12.72 0.86 1.79
N PRO A 26 11.77 0.96 2.75
CA PRO A 26 11.89 1.90 3.84
C PRO A 26 13.24 1.66 4.54
N SER A 27 14.15 2.62 4.42
CA SER A 27 15.49 2.56 5.01
C SER A 27 15.54 3.58 6.15
N GLY A 28 15.48 3.07 7.38
CA GLY A 28 15.23 3.89 8.57
C GLY A 28 13.81 3.69 9.14
N GLY A 29 13.59 4.18 10.35
CA GLY A 29 12.29 4.13 11.03
C GLY A 29 12.01 2.88 11.87
N VAL A 30 10.72 2.71 12.20
CA VAL A 30 10.22 1.65 13.08
C VAL A 30 10.14 0.32 12.34
N ARG A 31 10.56 -0.76 13.01
CA ARG A 31 10.41 -2.15 12.54
C ARG A 31 9.49 -2.93 13.47
N ILE A 32 8.59 -3.74 12.89
CA ILE A 32 7.70 -4.65 13.64
C ILE A 32 7.99 -6.09 13.24
N GLY A 33 8.46 -6.89 14.20
CA GLY A 33 8.93 -8.27 13.93
C GLY A 33 10.03 -8.32 12.85
N GLY A 34 10.94 -7.35 12.85
CA GLY A 34 12.04 -7.25 11.88
C GLY A 34 11.66 -6.68 10.51
N ALA A 35 10.39 -6.49 10.18
CA ALA A 35 9.97 -5.83 8.93
C ALA A 35 9.79 -4.31 9.13
N ALA A 36 10.20 -3.49 8.17
CA ALA A 36 10.02 -2.04 8.26
C ALA A 36 8.53 -1.67 8.11
N VAL A 37 8.06 -0.71 8.92
CA VAL A 37 6.68 -0.22 8.86
C VAL A 37 6.44 0.52 7.54
N ALA A 38 5.29 0.29 6.91
CA ALA A 38 4.87 0.98 5.71
C ALA A 38 4.32 2.38 6.07
N THR A 39 4.74 3.40 5.32
CA THR A 39 4.32 4.80 5.55
C THR A 39 3.88 5.46 4.25
N ALA A 40 3.15 6.57 4.37
CA ALA A 40 2.67 7.38 3.25
C ALA A 40 3.77 8.12 2.48
N ALA A 41 5.00 8.20 3.03
CA ALA A 41 6.13 8.84 2.37
C ALA A 41 6.69 8.02 1.19
N HIS A 42 6.35 6.73 1.11
CA HIS A 42 6.84 5.85 0.05
C HIS A 42 5.92 5.91 -1.18
N ALA A 43 6.52 5.84 -2.37
CA ALA A 43 5.78 5.48 -3.56
C ALA A 43 5.46 3.97 -3.55
N TYR A 44 4.28 3.59 -4.01
CA TYR A 44 3.87 2.19 -4.11
C TYR A 44 3.62 1.84 -5.58
N VAL A 45 4.34 0.83 -6.07
CA VAL A 45 4.30 0.37 -7.46
C VAL A 45 3.51 -0.92 -7.56
N VAL A 46 2.82 -1.08 -8.70
CA VAL A 46 2.11 -2.32 -9.04
C VAL A 46 2.87 -3.03 -10.14
N THR A 47 3.13 -4.32 -9.95
CA THR A 47 3.81 -5.18 -10.94
C THR A 47 2.92 -6.37 -11.30
N GLY A 48 3.00 -6.82 -12.55
CA GLY A 48 2.27 -8.01 -13.02
C GLY A 48 0.75 -7.88 -13.04
N CYS A 49 0.19 -6.66 -13.10
CA CYS A 49 -1.26 -6.47 -13.20
C CYS A 49 -1.77 -6.90 -14.59
N PRO A 50 -2.64 -7.92 -14.72
CA PRO A 50 -3.12 -8.40 -16.01
C PRO A 50 -4.28 -7.57 -16.59
N HIS A 51 -4.64 -6.42 -15.98
CA HIS A 51 -5.84 -5.68 -16.37
C HIS A 51 -5.85 -5.28 -17.85
N THR A 52 -6.97 -5.55 -18.49
CA THR A 52 -7.28 -5.16 -19.87
C THR A 52 -8.65 -4.49 -19.89
N GLN A 53 -8.80 -3.46 -20.71
CA GLN A 53 -10.08 -2.82 -21.00
C GLN A 53 -10.25 -2.76 -22.52
N ASP A 54 -11.37 -3.27 -23.03
CA ASP A 54 -11.68 -3.33 -24.47
C ASP A 54 -10.57 -4.00 -25.31
N GLY A 55 -9.96 -5.06 -24.75
CA GLY A 55 -8.85 -5.79 -25.39
C GLY A 55 -7.49 -5.08 -25.31
N VAL A 56 -7.41 -3.88 -24.74
CA VAL A 56 -6.16 -3.13 -24.58
C VAL A 56 -5.62 -3.33 -23.17
N HIS A 57 -4.35 -3.70 -23.05
CA HIS A 57 -3.67 -3.82 -21.76
C HIS A 57 -3.56 -2.44 -21.07
N LYS A 58 -4.16 -2.32 -19.88
CA LYS A 58 -4.20 -1.08 -19.08
C LYS A 58 -3.83 -1.38 -17.63
N PRO A 59 -2.61 -1.87 -17.36
CA PRO A 59 -2.26 -2.34 -16.03
C PRO A 59 -2.34 -1.20 -15.02
N CYS A 60 -2.69 -1.55 -13.79
CA CYS A 60 -2.36 -0.70 -12.65
C CYS A 60 -0.83 -0.64 -12.54
N VAL A 61 -0.28 0.55 -12.30
CA VAL A 61 1.17 0.77 -12.16
C VAL A 61 1.54 1.39 -10.81
N SER A 62 0.58 2.00 -10.12
CA SER A 62 0.81 2.64 -8.82
C SER A 62 -0.38 2.53 -7.88
N VAL A 63 -0.11 2.75 -6.59
CA VAL A 63 -1.10 2.92 -5.53
C VAL A 63 -0.85 4.25 -4.84
N ARG A 64 -1.91 5.02 -4.59
CA ARG A 64 -1.86 6.20 -3.73
C ARG A 64 -2.68 5.93 -2.48
N TRP A 65 -2.07 6.15 -1.33
CA TRP A 65 -2.70 6.02 -0.03
C TRP A 65 -3.15 7.39 0.46
N THR A 66 -4.32 7.44 1.06
CA THR A 66 -4.78 8.57 1.87
C THR A 66 -4.51 8.20 3.32
N ALA A 67 -3.39 8.69 3.83
CA ALA A 67 -3.03 8.44 5.22
C ALA A 67 -3.77 9.41 6.16
N ASP A 68 -3.93 8.98 7.41
CA ASP A 68 -4.55 9.78 8.46
C ASP A 68 -3.48 10.67 9.11
N ASP A 69 -3.49 11.96 8.79
CA ASP A 69 -2.47 12.93 9.27
C ASP A 69 -2.61 13.28 10.76
N ALA A 70 -3.69 12.85 11.42
CA ALA A 70 -3.86 12.94 12.88
C ALA A 70 -3.40 11.67 13.62
N GLY A 71 -2.86 10.68 12.90
CA GLY A 71 -2.49 9.36 13.41
C GLY A 71 -1.04 9.23 13.88
N ILE A 72 -0.58 7.97 13.97
CA ILE A 72 0.80 7.63 14.32
C ILE A 72 1.71 8.00 13.15
N THR A 73 2.81 8.67 13.44
CA THR A 73 3.87 8.97 12.46
C THR A 73 5.15 8.23 12.80
N VAL A 74 5.92 7.89 11.76
CA VAL A 74 7.29 7.36 11.84
C VAL A 74 8.16 8.30 11.01
N ASP A 75 9.18 8.89 11.63
CA ASP A 75 10.06 9.87 11.01
C ASP A 75 9.29 11.03 10.33
N GLY A 76 8.19 11.45 10.94
CA GLY A 76 7.33 12.52 10.44
C GLY A 76 6.34 12.10 9.33
N ALA A 77 6.35 10.84 8.89
CA ALA A 77 5.41 10.32 7.91
C ALA A 77 4.31 9.47 8.55
N SER A 78 3.06 9.70 8.16
CA SER A 78 1.90 8.91 8.63
C SER A 78 2.08 7.43 8.27
N VAL A 79 1.89 6.55 9.25
CA VAL A 79 1.94 5.09 9.04
C VAL A 79 0.71 4.63 8.25
N LEU A 80 0.86 3.53 7.50
CA LEU A 80 -0.27 2.90 6.82
C LEU A 80 -0.85 1.77 7.67
N LEU A 81 -2.17 1.75 7.74
CA LEU A 81 -2.97 0.68 8.35
C LEU A 81 -3.57 -0.20 7.26
N ASP A 82 -3.93 -1.43 7.61
CA ASP A 82 -4.75 -2.31 6.75
C ASP A 82 -6.11 -1.71 6.39
N THR A 83 -6.57 -0.71 7.14
CA THR A 83 -7.78 0.08 6.91
C THR A 83 -7.53 1.42 6.22
N SER A 84 -6.28 1.80 5.95
CA SER A 84 -5.98 3.06 5.27
C SER A 84 -6.63 3.08 3.88
N ALA A 85 -7.35 4.17 3.59
CA ALA A 85 -7.94 4.35 2.27
C ALA A 85 -6.84 4.46 1.21
N ALA A 86 -7.04 3.82 0.06
CA ALA A 86 -6.10 3.85 -1.05
C ALA A 86 -6.78 3.55 -2.37
N GLN A 87 -6.09 3.92 -3.45
CA GLN A 87 -6.56 3.74 -4.81
C GLN A 87 -5.43 3.28 -5.72
N CYS A 88 -5.67 2.24 -6.52
CA CYS A 88 -4.79 1.80 -7.60
C CYS A 88 -5.01 2.67 -8.85
N PHE A 89 -3.96 2.92 -9.63
CA PHE A 89 -4.02 3.75 -10.84
C PHE A 89 -3.34 3.09 -12.03
N THR A 90 -3.88 3.34 -13.23
CA THR A 90 -3.17 3.07 -14.48
C THR A 90 -2.07 4.11 -14.74
N ALA A 91 -1.24 3.88 -15.76
CA ALA A 91 -0.22 4.86 -16.18
C ALA A 91 -0.80 6.22 -16.61
N ALA A 92 -2.07 6.26 -17.04
CA ALA A 92 -2.79 7.48 -17.37
C ALA A 92 -3.47 8.14 -16.16
N PHE A 93 -3.11 7.74 -14.92
CA PHE A 93 -3.71 8.21 -13.67
C PHE A 93 -5.23 8.00 -13.57
N VAL A 94 -5.75 6.98 -14.25
CA VAL A 94 -7.15 6.59 -14.12
C VAL A 94 -7.31 5.71 -12.88
N PRO A 95 -8.23 6.02 -11.93
CA PRO A 95 -8.48 5.21 -10.75
C PRO A 95 -9.03 3.82 -11.10
N GLN A 96 -8.62 2.78 -10.38
CA GLN A 96 -8.94 1.37 -10.68
C GLN A 96 -9.55 0.57 -9.51
N GLY A 97 -9.80 1.23 -8.38
CA GLY A 97 -10.33 0.64 -7.16
C GLY A 97 -9.28 0.55 -6.04
N PRO A 98 -9.71 0.21 -4.82
CA PRO A 98 -8.81 0.05 -3.69
C PRO A 98 -7.89 -1.17 -3.85
N PRO A 99 -6.66 -1.14 -3.31
CA PRO A 99 -5.84 -2.34 -3.20
C PRO A 99 -6.45 -3.35 -2.22
N VAL A 100 -6.09 -4.62 -2.37
CA VAL A 100 -6.48 -5.71 -1.49
C VAL A 100 -5.29 -6.11 -0.64
N VAL A 101 -5.41 -6.02 0.68
CA VAL A 101 -4.44 -6.60 1.63
C VAL A 101 -4.75 -8.08 1.78
N GLN A 102 -4.06 -8.94 1.03
CA GLN A 102 -4.34 -10.39 1.02
C GLN A 102 -3.82 -11.10 2.27
N ALA A 103 -2.70 -10.64 2.81
CA ALA A 103 -2.16 -11.13 4.06
C ALA A 103 -1.34 -10.05 4.77
N ALA A 104 -1.67 -9.79 6.03
CA ALA A 104 -0.88 -8.95 6.93
C ALA A 104 -0.87 -9.59 8.32
N GLN A 105 0.31 -9.65 8.95
CA GLN A 105 0.42 -10.12 10.33
C GLN A 105 -0.04 -9.00 11.27
N ARG A 106 -1.02 -9.29 12.13
CA ARG A 106 -1.52 -8.32 13.12
C ARG A 106 -0.56 -8.18 14.30
N LYS A 107 0.60 -7.54 14.07
CA LYS A 107 1.65 -7.35 15.09
C LYS A 107 1.34 -6.18 16.02
N VAL A 108 0.91 -5.05 15.46
CA VAL A 108 0.52 -3.84 16.19
C VAL A 108 -0.84 -3.38 15.67
N THR A 109 -1.75 -3.07 16.59
CA THR A 109 -3.08 -2.57 16.27
C THR A 109 -3.32 -1.20 16.91
N VAL A 110 -3.94 -0.31 16.16
CA VAL A 110 -4.41 1.02 16.56
C VAL A 110 -5.92 0.91 16.78
N ARG A 111 -6.42 1.39 17.92
CA ARG A 111 -7.83 1.31 18.32
C ARG A 111 -8.38 2.68 18.61
#